data_AF-A0ABD6EYE9-F1
#
_entry.id   AF-A0ABD6EYE9-F1
#
_cell.length_a   1.000
_cell.length_b   1.000
_cell.length_c   1.000
_cell.angle_alpha   90.00
_cell.angle_beta   90.00
_cell.angle_gamma   90.00
#
_symmetry.space_group_name_H-M   'P 1'
#
loop_
_entity.id
_entity.type
_entity.pdbx_description
1 polymer ?
#
loop_
_entity_poly.entity_id
_entity_poly.type
_entity_poly.pdbx_seq_one_letter_code
_entity_poly.pdbx_strand_id
1 'polypeptide(L)'
;MPTHVETNSLAQLMMIFRAMRPLRIYTLVPHIRRVVVELCKGFKEILLVTILLVVLMFIFASFGVQIVGGKLAACNDPTITTKENCTGIFEQKIFVTRMEVFGKNSDELHPKIFVPRVWTNPRNFNFDHIGNAMLALFETLSYKGWNVIRDILWV
;
A
#
# COMPACT_ATOMS: atom_id res chain seq x y z
N MET A 1 22.21 -24.62 7.04
CA MET A 1 21.77 -23.25 6.66
C MET A 1 22.18 -22.32 7.78
N PRO A 2 22.61 -21.08 7.52
CA PRO A 2 22.83 -20.08 8.56
C PRO A 2 21.54 -19.92 9.37
N THR A 3 21.64 -20.04 10.69
CA THR A 3 20.50 -19.92 11.61
C THR A 3 20.14 -18.47 11.92
N HIS A 4 21.07 -17.54 11.69
CA HIS A 4 20.87 -16.11 11.84
C HIS A 4 21.56 -15.38 10.68
N VAL A 5 20.81 -14.53 9.99
CA VAL A 5 21.31 -13.63 8.94
C VAL A 5 20.77 -12.25 9.24
N GLU A 6 21.65 -11.26 9.30
CA GLU A 6 21.26 -9.88 9.55
C GLU A 6 20.32 -9.35 8.46
N THR A 7 19.28 -8.64 8.87
CA THR A 7 18.33 -7.98 7.98
C THR A 7 19.02 -6.87 7.19
N ASN A 8 18.78 -6.82 5.87
CA ASN A 8 19.42 -5.92 4.91
C ASN A 8 20.93 -6.20 4.68
N SER A 9 21.41 -7.40 4.99
CA SER A 9 22.78 -7.84 4.69
C SER A 9 22.92 -8.43 3.29
N LEU A 10 24.12 -8.36 2.71
CA LEU A 10 24.50 -9.08 1.47
C LEU A 10 24.25 -10.59 1.59
N ALA A 11 24.41 -11.17 2.78
CA ALA A 11 24.11 -12.57 3.02
C ALA A 11 22.61 -12.87 2.81
N GLN A 12 21.72 -11.98 3.23
CA GLN A 12 20.27 -12.10 2.99
C GLN A 12 19.96 -11.97 1.49
N LEU A 13 20.60 -11.03 0.80
CA LEU A 13 20.45 -10.86 -0.65
C LEU A 13 20.86 -12.14 -1.41
N MET A 14 21.99 -12.75 -1.05
CA MET A 14 22.43 -14.03 -1.64
C MET A 14 21.45 -15.18 -1.35
N MET A 15 20.80 -15.19 -0.19
CA MET A 15 19.72 -16.14 0.11
C MET A 15 18.48 -15.90 -0.74
N ILE A 16 18.08 -14.66 -0.99
CA ILE A 16 16.97 -14.30 -1.88
C ILE A 16 17.28 -14.76 -3.30
N PHE A 17 18.48 -14.51 -3.81
CA PHE A 17 18.88 -15.02 -5.13
C PHE A 17 18.90 -16.55 -5.20
N ARG A 18 19.21 -17.23 -4.09
CA ARG A 18 19.10 -18.69 -4.00
C ARG A 18 17.65 -19.18 -4.15
N ALA A 19 16.64 -18.36 -3.86
CA ALA A 19 15.23 -18.68 -4.11
C ALA A 19 14.88 -18.69 -5.61
N MET A 20 15.72 -18.14 -6.49
CA MET A 20 15.54 -18.20 -7.95
C MET A 20 15.89 -19.57 -8.56
N ARG A 21 16.28 -20.56 -7.76
CA ARG A 21 16.56 -21.94 -8.24
C ARG A 21 15.48 -22.53 -9.17
N PRO A 22 14.16 -22.33 -8.95
CA PRO A 22 13.13 -22.83 -9.85
C PRO A 22 13.22 -22.28 -11.28
N LEU A 23 13.88 -21.14 -11.51
CA LEU A 23 14.07 -20.59 -12.87
C LEU A 23 14.93 -21.51 -13.74
N ARG A 24 15.69 -22.46 -13.18
CA ARG A 24 16.41 -23.49 -13.96
C ARG A 24 15.45 -24.39 -14.77
N ILE A 25 14.16 -24.43 -14.44
CA ILE A 25 13.15 -25.15 -15.24
C ILE A 25 13.08 -24.58 -16.66
N TYR A 26 13.36 -23.28 -16.86
CA TYR A 26 13.47 -22.67 -18.18
C TYR A 26 14.51 -23.35 -19.08
N THR A 27 15.67 -23.72 -18.52
CA THR A 27 16.73 -24.40 -19.28
C THR A 27 16.47 -25.89 -19.43
N LEU A 28 15.71 -26.49 -18.51
CA LEU A 28 15.43 -27.93 -18.50
C LEU A 28 14.26 -28.30 -19.43
N VAL A 29 13.25 -27.44 -19.55
CA VAL A 29 12.01 -27.71 -20.28
C VAL A 29 11.90 -26.81 -21.52
N PRO A 30 12.12 -27.33 -22.74
CA PRO A 30 12.12 -26.52 -23.96
C PRO A 30 10.76 -25.89 -24.28
N HIS A 31 9.65 -26.46 -23.78
CA HIS A 31 8.32 -25.90 -23.91
C HIS A 31 8.16 -24.55 -23.19
N ILE A 32 8.60 -24.46 -21.93
CA ILE A 32 8.56 -23.21 -21.14
C ILE A 32 9.44 -22.14 -21.79
N ARG A 33 10.59 -22.52 -22.33
CA ARG A 33 11.47 -21.61 -23.06
C ARG A 33 10.77 -20.95 -24.25
N ARG A 34 10.00 -21.72 -25.03
CA ARG A 34 9.24 -21.16 -26.17
C ARG A 34 8.24 -20.12 -25.69
N VAL A 35 7.46 -20.40 -24.64
CA VAL A 35 6.47 -19.47 -24.09
C VAL A 35 7.09 -18.12 -23.68
N VAL A 36 8.23 -18.16 -22.97
CA VAL A 36 8.94 -16.94 -22.55
C VAL A 36 9.47 -16.16 -23.76
N VAL A 37 10.00 -16.83 -24.78
CA VAL A 37 10.48 -16.15 -25.99
C VAL A 37 9.33 -15.47 -26.73
N GLU A 38 8.18 -16.12 -26.86
CA GLU A 38 6.99 -15.50 -27.46
C GLU A 38 6.49 -14.29 -26.64
N LEU A 39 6.53 -14.37 -25.31
CA LEU A 39 6.22 -13.23 -24.43
C LEU A 39 7.21 -12.07 -24.64
N CYS A 40 8.50 -12.35 -24.71
CA CYS A 40 9.54 -11.33 -24.90
C CYS A 40 9.48 -10.67 -26.27
N LYS A 41 8.98 -11.35 -27.33
CA LYS A 41 8.78 -10.72 -28.65
C LYS A 41 7.81 -9.54 -28.58
N GLY A 42 6.81 -9.59 -27.69
CA GLY A 42 5.86 -8.51 -27.47
C GLY A 42 6.34 -7.39 -26.52
N PHE A 43 7.56 -7.50 -25.98
CA PHE A 43 8.03 -6.61 -24.91
C PHE A 43 8.08 -5.13 -25.32
N LYS A 44 8.36 -4.84 -26.60
CA LYS A 44 8.38 -3.46 -27.12
C LYS A 44 7.03 -2.76 -26.97
N GLU A 45 5.94 -3.45 -27.32
CA GLU A 45 4.58 -2.90 -27.22
C GLU A 45 4.16 -2.77 -25.75
N ILE A 46 4.48 -3.77 -24.91
CA ILE A 46 4.22 -3.72 -23.47
C ILE A 46 4.94 -2.52 -22.83
N LEU A 47 6.19 -2.27 -23.22
CA LEU A 47 6.98 -1.15 -22.72
C LEU A 47 6.38 0.19 -23.13
N LEU A 48 5.87 0.34 -24.36
CA LEU A 48 5.21 1.56 -24.81
C LEU A 48 3.96 1.87 -23.96
N VAL A 49 3.11 0.88 -23.74
CA VAL A 49 1.92 1.02 -22.87
C VAL A 49 2.32 1.35 -21.42
N THR A 50 3.39 0.72 -20.92
CA THR A 50 3.89 0.97 -19.56
C THR A 50 4.39 2.40 -19.41
N ILE A 51 5.11 2.95 -20.40
CA ILE A 51 5.55 4.35 -20.40
C ILE A 51 4.34 5.28 -20.36
N LEU A 52 3.32 5.03 -21.20
CA LEU A 52 2.11 5.84 -21.22
C LEU A 52 1.41 5.85 -19.85
N LEU A 53 1.30 4.69 -19.20
CA LEU A 53 0.75 4.57 -17.85
C LEU A 53 1.58 5.32 -16.81
N VAL A 54 2.91 5.26 -16.88
CA VAL A 54 3.79 5.99 -15.96
C VAL A 54 3.65 7.50 -16.13
N VAL A 55 3.58 8.00 -17.36
CA VAL A 55 3.35 9.43 -17.64
C VAL A 55 1.98 9.87 -17.10
N LEU A 56 0.94 9.07 -17.33
CA LEU A 56 -0.39 9.36 -16.80
C LEU A 56 -0.38 9.42 -15.26
N MET A 57 0.22 8.43 -14.60
CA MET A 57 0.38 8.41 -13.15
C MET A 57 1.17 9.62 -12.65
N PHE A 58 2.20 10.06 -13.38
CA PHE A 58 3.00 11.22 -12.99
C PHE A 58 2.19 12.53 -13.02
N ILE A 59 1.33 12.71 -14.03
CA ILE A 59 0.45 13.88 -14.13
C ILE A 59 -0.52 13.91 -12.94
N PHE A 60 -1.21 12.79 -12.67
CA PHE A 60 -2.14 12.70 -11.54
C PHE A 60 -1.45 12.77 -10.18
N ALA A 61 -0.24 12.21 -10.05
CA ALA A 61 0.55 12.31 -8.83
C ALA A 61 0.92 13.76 -8.54
N SER A 62 1.43 14.48 -9.55
CA SER A 62 1.79 15.90 -9.44
C SER A 62 0.59 16.75 -9.05
N PHE A 63 -0.59 16.46 -9.62
CA PHE A 63 -1.83 17.13 -9.26
C PHE A 63 -2.27 16.80 -7.82
N GLY A 64 -2.23 15.53 -7.43
CA GLY A 64 -2.57 15.08 -6.08
C GLY A 64 -1.67 15.72 -5.01
N VAL A 65 -0.36 15.73 -5.22
CA VAL A 65 0.59 16.36 -4.28
C VAL A 65 0.30 17.85 -4.10
N GLN A 66 -0.05 18.58 -5.17
CA GLN A 66 -0.35 20.01 -5.07
C GLN A 66 -1.64 20.31 -4.30
N ILE A 67 -2.67 19.47 -4.42
CA ILE A 67 -3.96 19.73 -3.78
C ILE A 67 -3.99 19.24 -2.33
N VAL A 68 -3.58 17.97 -2.12
CA VAL A 68 -3.74 17.25 -0.85
C VAL A 68 -2.43 16.97 -0.12
N GLY A 69 -1.29 17.42 -0.65
CA GLY A 69 0.00 17.27 0.01
C GLY A 69 -0.01 17.90 1.41
N GLY A 70 0.31 17.09 2.43
CA GLY A 70 0.32 17.49 3.83
C GLY A 70 -1.06 17.68 4.48
N LYS A 71 -2.16 17.51 3.74
CA LYS A 71 -3.53 17.76 4.25
C LYS A 71 -4.30 16.49 4.65
N LEU A 72 -3.74 15.31 4.39
CA LEU A 72 -4.38 14.02 4.69
C LEU A 72 -4.18 13.55 6.13
N ALA A 73 -3.36 14.26 6.90
CA ALA A 73 -3.12 13.91 8.29
C ALA A 73 -4.35 14.28 9.13
N ALA A 74 -4.84 13.32 9.90
CA ALA A 74 -5.99 13.48 10.78
C ALA A 74 -5.67 12.90 12.16
N CYS A 75 -6.43 13.32 13.17
CA CYS A 75 -6.39 12.68 14.47
C CYS A 75 -7.04 11.29 14.36
N ASN A 76 -6.50 10.32 15.08
CA ASN A 76 -7.10 8.99 15.21
C ASN A 76 -8.43 8.97 15.99
N ASP A 77 -8.68 10.00 16.81
CA ASP A 77 -9.93 10.21 17.55
C ASP A 77 -10.90 11.05 16.69
N PRO A 78 -12.08 10.52 16.29
CA PRO A 78 -13.02 11.23 15.43
C PRO A 78 -13.70 12.42 16.12
N THR A 79 -13.58 12.54 17.44
CA THR A 79 -14.15 13.69 18.18
C THR A 79 -13.31 14.96 18.05
N ILE A 80 -12.05 14.83 17.63
CA ILE A 80 -11.09 15.92 17.55
C ILE A 80 -10.80 16.28 16.09
N THR A 81 -11.14 17.49 15.69
CA THR A 81 -10.92 18.00 14.33
C THR A 81 -9.65 18.82 14.18
N THR A 82 -9.15 19.41 15.27
CA THR A 82 -7.99 20.30 15.24
C THR A 82 -6.72 19.64 15.77
N LYS A 83 -5.57 20.00 15.18
CA LYS A 83 -4.28 19.40 15.53
C LYS A 83 -3.85 19.75 16.96
N GLU A 84 -4.17 20.95 17.44
CA GLU A 84 -3.79 21.42 18.79
C GLU A 84 -4.46 20.59 19.88
N ASN A 85 -5.69 20.12 19.62
CA ASN A 85 -6.48 19.33 20.57
C ASN A 85 -6.19 17.82 20.48
N CYS A 86 -5.40 17.36 19.51
CA CYS A 86 -5.04 15.95 19.33
C CYS A 86 -3.91 15.54 20.30
N THR A 87 -4.15 15.69 21.60
CA THR A 87 -3.22 15.33 22.69
C THR A 87 -3.91 14.48 23.75
N GLY A 88 -3.13 13.69 24.49
CA GLY A 88 -3.62 12.80 25.54
C GLY A 88 -3.96 11.38 25.05
N ILE A 89 -4.83 10.69 25.79
CA ILE A 89 -5.26 9.32 25.54
C ILE A 89 -6.77 9.27 25.34
N PHE A 90 -7.26 8.30 24.56
CA PHE A 90 -8.68 8.05 24.35
C PHE A 90 -8.99 6.56 24.23
N GLU A 91 -10.26 6.19 24.42
CA GLU A 91 -10.73 4.81 24.27
C GLU A 91 -11.05 4.50 22.81
N GLN A 92 -10.23 3.66 22.17
CA GLN A 92 -10.45 3.20 20.81
C GLN A 92 -11.25 1.88 20.81
N LYS A 93 -12.33 1.84 20.05
CA LYS A 93 -13.10 0.61 19.79
C LYS A 93 -12.29 -0.33 18.90
N ILE A 94 -12.10 -1.58 19.32
CA ILE A 94 -11.38 -2.59 18.55
C ILE A 94 -12.33 -3.21 17.52
N PHE A 95 -11.85 -3.29 16.29
CA PHE A 95 -12.59 -3.86 15.18
C PHE A 95 -12.57 -5.40 15.23
N VAL A 96 -13.69 -6.03 15.61
CA VAL A 96 -13.80 -7.50 15.76
C VAL A 96 -14.17 -8.19 14.45
N THR A 97 -15.19 -7.70 13.73
CA THR A 97 -15.67 -8.32 12.48
C THR A 97 -16.15 -7.30 11.45
N ARG A 98 -15.88 -7.58 10.17
CA ARG A 98 -16.42 -6.81 9.03
C ARG A 98 -17.85 -7.18 8.69
N MET A 99 -18.29 -8.38 9.06
CA MET A 99 -19.61 -8.90 8.73
C MET A 99 -20.70 -8.16 9.52
N GLU A 100 -21.90 -8.07 8.95
CA GLU A 100 -23.08 -7.56 9.65
C GLU A 100 -23.60 -8.62 10.61
N VAL A 101 -23.21 -8.49 11.88
CA VAL A 101 -23.65 -9.37 12.97
C VAL A 101 -24.47 -8.57 13.98
N PHE A 102 -25.36 -9.26 14.69
CA PHE A 102 -26.11 -8.66 15.78
C PHE A 102 -25.16 -8.05 16.82
N GLY A 103 -25.40 -6.80 17.21
CA GLY A 103 -24.55 -6.10 18.18
C GLY A 103 -23.31 -5.40 17.61
N LYS A 104 -23.07 -5.40 16.29
CA LYS A 104 -21.93 -4.71 15.63
C LYS A 104 -21.81 -3.21 15.98
N ASN A 105 -22.93 -2.55 16.24
CA ASN A 105 -22.97 -1.13 16.59
C ASN A 105 -23.21 -0.90 18.09
N SER A 106 -23.21 -1.97 18.91
CA SER A 106 -23.38 -1.85 20.36
C SER A 106 -22.06 -1.50 21.03
N ASP A 107 -22.05 -0.42 21.80
CA ASP A 107 -20.86 0.06 22.51
C ASP A 107 -20.42 -0.85 23.66
N GLU A 108 -21.30 -1.74 24.12
CA GLU A 108 -21.06 -2.67 25.23
C GLU A 108 -20.42 -3.99 24.77
N LEU A 109 -20.74 -4.45 23.55
CA LEU A 109 -20.22 -5.71 23.01
C LEU A 109 -18.81 -5.58 22.41
N HIS A 110 -18.38 -4.35 22.09
CA HIS A 110 -17.09 -4.11 21.46
C HIS A 110 -16.00 -3.78 22.49
N PRO A 111 -14.90 -4.53 22.53
CA PRO A 111 -13.80 -4.23 23.45
C PRO A 111 -13.16 -2.90 23.09
N LYS A 112 -12.87 -2.10 24.12
CA LYS A 112 -12.21 -0.79 24.02
C LYS A 112 -10.84 -0.85 24.70
N ILE A 113 -9.87 -0.12 24.15
CA ILE A 113 -8.53 0.00 24.72
C ILE A 113 -8.07 1.45 24.69
N PHE A 114 -7.34 1.86 25.73
CA PHE A 114 -6.72 3.17 25.78
C PHE A 114 -5.52 3.24 24.83
N VAL A 115 -5.55 4.21 23.90
CA VAL A 115 -4.46 4.48 22.96
C VAL A 115 -4.13 5.98 22.97
N PRO A 116 -2.87 6.37 22.69
CA PRO A 116 -2.51 7.77 22.56
C PRO A 116 -3.18 8.40 21.33
N ARG A 117 -3.57 9.66 21.46
CA ARG A 117 -3.98 10.48 20.31
C ARG A 117 -2.78 10.82 19.46
N VAL A 118 -2.87 10.57 18.16
CA VAL A 118 -1.78 10.81 17.21
C VAL A 118 -2.35 11.44 15.95
N TRP A 119 -1.75 12.56 15.54
CA TRP A 119 -2.03 13.23 14.27
C TRP A 119 -1.14 12.63 13.18
N THR A 120 -1.69 11.76 12.34
CA THR A 120 -0.90 11.02 11.35
C THR A 120 -1.67 10.84 10.05
N ASN A 121 -0.92 10.68 8.95
CA ASN A 121 -1.48 10.26 7.67
C ASN A 121 -1.99 8.81 7.73
N PRO A 122 -2.90 8.43 6.81
CA PRO A 122 -3.21 7.03 6.55
C PRO A 122 -1.92 6.23 6.30
N ARG A 123 -1.82 5.05 6.91
CA ARG A 123 -0.58 4.25 6.86
C ARG A 123 -0.24 3.71 5.47
N ASN A 124 -1.26 3.43 4.66
CA ASN A 124 -1.09 2.76 3.37
C ASN A 124 -0.75 3.73 2.24
N PHE A 125 -1.20 4.98 2.31
CA PHE A 125 -1.00 5.95 1.24
C PHE A 125 -0.92 7.38 1.80
N ASN A 126 -0.14 8.22 1.12
CA ASN A 126 -0.09 9.66 1.35
C ASN A 126 0.36 10.36 0.06
N PHE A 127 0.08 11.65 -0.03
CA PHE A 127 0.40 12.49 -1.20
C PHE A 127 1.41 13.60 -0.84
N ASP A 128 2.23 13.40 0.19
CA ASP A 128 3.19 14.41 0.64
C ASP A 128 4.40 14.52 -0.30
N HIS A 129 4.72 13.42 -0.99
CA HIS A 129 5.80 13.33 -1.95
C HIS A 129 5.33 12.63 -3.22
N ILE A 130 5.96 12.97 -4.35
CA ILE A 130 5.59 12.41 -5.66
C ILE A 130 5.74 10.88 -5.72
N GLY A 131 6.74 10.31 -5.05
CA GLY A 131 6.94 8.85 -4.99
C GLY A 131 5.79 8.14 -4.26
N ASN A 132 5.35 8.68 -3.12
CA ASN A 132 4.24 8.12 -2.35
C ASN A 132 2.91 8.28 -3.11
N ALA A 133 2.72 9.41 -3.79
CA ALA A 133 1.56 9.64 -4.66
C ALA A 133 1.53 8.67 -5.85
N MET A 134 2.68 8.43 -6.50
CA MET A 134 2.77 7.44 -7.59
C MET A 134 2.50 6.02 -7.09
N LEU A 135 2.98 5.65 -5.89
CA LEU A 135 2.68 4.35 -5.28
C LEU A 135 1.18 4.21 -4.97
N ALA A 136 0.58 5.24 -4.39
CA ALA A 136 -0.85 5.28 -4.11
C ALA A 136 -1.69 5.13 -5.40
N LEU A 137 -1.30 5.82 -6.47
CA LEU A 137 -1.97 5.71 -7.77
C LEU A 137 -1.77 4.33 -8.40
N PHE A 138 -0.58 3.74 -8.25
CA PHE A 138 -0.32 2.37 -8.69
C PHE A 138 -1.21 1.36 -7.95
N GLU A 139 -1.41 1.52 -6.64
CA GLU A 139 -2.36 0.71 -5.88
C GLU A 139 -3.80 0.91 -6.37
N THR A 140 -4.22 2.15 -6.68
CA THR A 140 -5.58 2.40 -7.24
C THR A 140 -5.78 1.78 -8.61
N LEU A 141 -4.75 1.72 -9.45
CA LEU A 141 -4.81 1.09 -10.78
C LEU A 141 -5.07 -0.42 -10.69
N SER A 142 -4.73 -1.04 -9.56
CA SER A 142 -5.06 -2.46 -9.30
C SER A 142 -6.53 -2.69 -8.95
N TYR A 143 -7.33 -1.61 -8.84
CA TYR A 143 -8.73 -1.59 -8.38
C TYR A 143 -8.94 -2.20 -6.98
N LYS A 144 -7.89 -2.28 -6.17
CA LYS A 144 -7.96 -2.75 -4.78
C LYS A 144 -7.81 -1.57 -3.84
N GLY A 145 -8.75 -1.43 -2.90
CA GLY A 145 -8.68 -0.38 -1.88
C GLY A 145 -8.94 1.05 -2.38
N TRP A 146 -9.26 1.24 -3.66
CA TRP A 146 -9.50 2.56 -4.25
C TRP A 146 -10.65 3.32 -3.59
N ASN A 147 -11.69 2.61 -3.10
CA ASN A 147 -12.78 3.21 -2.34
C ASN A 147 -12.28 3.98 -1.11
N VAL A 148 -11.26 3.46 -0.42
CA VAL A 148 -10.70 4.11 0.78
C VAL A 148 -10.04 5.44 0.41
N ILE A 149 -9.33 5.47 -0.71
CA ILE A 149 -8.68 6.70 -1.22
C ILE A 149 -9.76 7.71 -1.64
N ARG A 150 -10.79 7.27 -2.37
CA ARG A 150 -11.92 8.13 -2.72
C ARG A 150 -12.60 8.70 -1.49
N ASP A 151 -12.96 7.86 -0.53
CA ASP A 151 -13.73 8.28 0.64
C ASP A 151 -12.93 9.24 1.53
N ILE A 152 -11.59 9.13 1.58
CA ILE A 152 -10.73 10.07 2.30
C ILE A 152 -10.56 11.40 1.56
N LEU A 153 -10.54 11.40 0.22
CA LEU A 153 -10.37 12.63 -0.58
C LEU A 153 -11.66 13.46 -0.71
N TRP A 154 -12.82 12.85 -0.48
CA TRP A 154 -14.13 13.49 -0.61
C TRP A 154 -14.77 13.90 0.73
N VAL A 155 -14.03 13.76 1.84
CA VAL A 155 -14.39 14.23 3.19
C VAL A 155 -13.69 15.54 3.49
#